data_AF-A0A0Q8F0F8-F1
#
_entry.id   AF-A0A0Q8F0F8-F1
#
_cell.length_a   1.000
_cell.length_b   1.000
_cell.length_c   1.000
_cell.angle_alpha   90.00
_cell.angle_beta   90.00
_cell.angle_gamma   90.00
#
_symmetry.space_group_name_H-M   'P 1'
#
loop_
_entity.id
_entity.type
_entity.pdbx_description
1 polymer ?
#
loop_
_entity_poly.entity_id
_entity_poly.type
_entity_poly.pdbx_seq_one_letter_code
_entity_poly.pdbx_strand_id
1 'polypeptide(L)'
;MPNDSHRYRITVTPIERDGQHCQGRCTIEFEHACHDDWMRILENVQRQRGLTGDERAALVVGTKLLSGLMLDHRKDADDLFAPLRPYMGEFIASLKARGRDAG
;
A
#
# COMPACT_ATOMS: atom_id res chain seq x y z
N MET A 1 13.08 5.59 22.03
CA MET A 1 11.60 5.53 21.86
C MET A 1 11.31 4.25 21.10
N PRO A 2 10.31 3.42 21.48
CA PRO A 2 10.02 2.26 20.68
C PRO A 2 9.63 2.76 19.29
N ASN A 3 10.43 2.36 18.31
CA ASN A 3 10.23 2.67 16.92
C ASN A 3 9.03 1.82 16.49
N ASP A 4 7.82 2.36 16.67
CA ASP A 4 6.55 1.69 16.34
C ASP A 4 6.40 1.69 14.80
N SER A 5 7.39 1.12 14.13
CA SER A 5 7.43 0.89 12.70
C SER A 5 7.16 -0.59 12.47
N HIS A 6 6.01 -0.86 11.86
CA HIS A 6 5.72 -2.14 11.29
C HIS A 6 6.67 -2.37 10.10
N ARG A 7 7.12 -3.60 9.92
CA ARG A 7 7.94 -4.00 8.78
C ARG A 7 7.24 -5.11 8.02
N TYR A 8 7.00 -4.87 6.74
CA TYR A 8 6.32 -5.80 5.86
C TYR A 8 7.32 -6.34 4.85
N ARG A 9 7.24 -7.64 4.58
CA ARG A 9 7.89 -8.27 3.42
C ARG A 9 6.86 -8.37 2.30
N ILE A 10 7.21 -7.83 1.14
CA ILE A 10 6.38 -7.86 -0.05
C ILE A 10 7.03 -8.83 -1.03
N THR A 11 6.23 -9.78 -1.50
CA THR A 11 6.64 -10.85 -2.39
C THR A 11 5.67 -10.88 -3.56
N VAL A 12 6.15 -10.61 -4.77
CA VAL A 12 5.35 -10.66 -5.99
C VAL A 12 5.82 -11.83 -6.83
N THR A 13 4.96 -12.85 -6.94
CA THR A 13 5.22 -14.06 -7.72
C THR A 13 4.29 -14.08 -8.94
N PRO A 14 4.84 -14.11 -10.17
CA PRO A 14 4.06 -14.27 -11.38
C PRO A 14 3.25 -15.57 -11.38
N ILE A 15 2.04 -15.49 -11.93
CA ILE A 15 1.24 -16.66 -12.31
C ILE A 15 1.57 -16.98 -13.77
N GLU A 16 1.98 -18.21 -14.03
CA GLU A 16 2.26 -18.74 -15.37
C GLU A 16 0.98 -18.98 -16.17
N ARG A 17 1.13 -19.24 -17.47
CA ARG A 17 -0.02 -19.40 -18.39
C ARG A 17 -0.91 -20.60 -18.04
N ASP A 18 -0.38 -21.57 -17.32
CA ASP A 18 -1.08 -22.74 -16.82
C ASP A 18 -1.82 -22.49 -15.49
N GLY A 19 -1.76 -21.25 -14.98
CA GLY A 19 -2.38 -20.86 -13.72
C GLY A 19 -1.56 -21.24 -12.48
N GLN A 20 -0.38 -21.83 -12.65
CA GLN A 20 0.50 -22.15 -11.53
C GLN A 20 1.39 -20.94 -11.19
N HIS A 21 1.76 -20.82 -9.93
CA HIS A 21 2.79 -19.86 -9.55
C HIS A 21 4.13 -20.29 -10.14
N CYS A 22 4.89 -19.31 -10.63
CA CYS A 22 6.19 -19.60 -11.21
C CYS A 22 7.10 -20.36 -10.23
N GLN A 23 7.61 -21.52 -10.67
CA GLN A 23 8.47 -22.38 -9.86
C GLN A 23 9.95 -22.07 -10.15
N GLY A 24 10.54 -21.17 -9.35
CA GLY A 24 11.95 -20.78 -9.50
C GLY A 24 12.31 -19.46 -8.83
N ARG A 25 13.46 -18.87 -9.16
CA ARG A 25 13.86 -17.51 -8.72
C ARG A 25 13.19 -16.42 -9.57
N CYS A 26 11.86 -16.43 -9.63
CA CYS A 26 11.05 -15.53 -10.46
C CYS A 26 10.17 -14.61 -9.63
N THR A 27 10.63 -14.26 -8.43
CA THR A 27 9.86 -13.45 -7.47
C THR A 27 10.59 -12.13 -7.21
N ILE A 28 9.82 -11.05 -7.14
CA ILE A 28 10.32 -9.76 -6.63
C ILE A 28 10.09 -9.77 -5.11
N GLU A 29 11.15 -9.58 -4.34
CA GLU A 29 11.08 -9.49 -2.88
C GLU A 29 11.74 -8.20 -2.40
N PHE A 30 11.04 -7.49 -1.51
CA PHE A 30 11.59 -6.34 -0.79
C PHE A 30 10.88 -6.15 0.54
N GLU A 31 11.44 -5.29 1.38
CA GLU A 31 10.86 -4.97 2.68
C GLU A 31 10.54 -3.48 2.77
N HIS A 32 9.46 -3.16 3.48
CA HIS A 32 8.99 -1.79 3.64
C HIS A 32 8.66 -1.53 5.11
N ALA A 33 9.25 -0.47 5.67
CA ALA A 33 8.95 -0.01 7.02
C ALA A 33 7.85 1.06 6.97
N CYS A 34 6.86 0.95 7.84
CA CYS A 34 5.72 1.88 7.88
C CYS A 34 5.21 2.03 9.32
N HIS A 35 4.75 3.22 9.69
CA HIS A 35 4.14 3.45 11.01
C HIS A 35 2.69 2.96 11.10
N ASP A 36 2.07 2.66 9.96
CA ASP A 36 0.70 2.19 9.93
C ASP A 36 0.63 0.67 9.97
N ASP A 37 -0.32 0.14 10.74
CA ASP A 37 -0.68 -1.27 10.74
C ASP A 37 -1.57 -1.59 9.52
N TRP A 38 -0.99 -2.24 8.50
CA TRP A 38 -1.68 -2.61 7.26
C TRP A 38 -2.78 -3.65 7.49
N MET A 39 -2.65 -4.53 8.50
CA MET A 39 -3.67 -5.52 8.81
C MET A 39 -4.92 -4.83 9.35
N ARG A 40 -4.73 -3.93 10.32
CA ARG A 40 -5.81 -3.11 10.88
C ARG A 40 -6.47 -2.23 9.82
N ILE A 41 -5.69 -1.69 8.89
CA ILE A 41 -6.25 -0.92 7.77
C ILE A 41 -7.10 -1.83 6.88
N LEU A 42 -6.62 -3.02 6.54
CA LEU A 42 -7.35 -3.93 5.67
C LEU A 42 -8.69 -4.36 6.30
N GLU A 43 -8.71 -4.66 7.60
CA GLU A 43 -9.93 -4.95 8.37
C GLU A 43 -10.94 -3.79 8.31
N ASN A 44 -10.47 -2.55 8.40
CA ASN A 44 -11.33 -1.37 8.31
C ASN A 44 -11.84 -1.15 6.88
N VAL A 45 -11.00 -1.39 5.87
CA VAL A 45 -11.34 -1.24 4.45
C VAL A 45 -12.30 -2.34 3.98
N GLN A 46 -12.34 -3.52 4.61
CA GLN A 46 -13.35 -4.56 4.32
C GLN A 46 -14.80 -4.07 4.46
N ARG A 47 -15.05 -3.03 5.26
CA ARG A 47 -16.38 -2.43 5.43
C ARG A 47 -16.78 -1.53 4.25
N GLN A 48 -15.84 -1.19 3.36
CA GLN A 48 -16.11 -0.37 2.17
C GLN A 48 -16.76 -1.22 1.07
N ARG A 49 -17.94 -0.76 0.61
CA ARG A 49 -18.67 -1.35 -0.51
C ARG A 49 -18.03 -0.97 -1.85
N GLY A 50 -18.12 -1.86 -2.83
CA GLY A 50 -17.71 -1.59 -4.22
C GLY A 50 -16.33 -2.09 -4.63
N LEU A 51 -15.58 -2.75 -3.74
CA LEU A 51 -14.33 -3.44 -4.06
C LEU A 51 -14.41 -4.91 -3.60
N THR A 52 -13.73 -5.79 -4.31
CA THR A 52 -13.46 -7.18 -3.92
C THR A 52 -12.40 -7.26 -2.82
N GLY A 53 -12.16 -8.46 -2.27
CA GLY A 53 -11.11 -8.68 -1.27
C GLY A 53 -9.73 -8.29 -1.81
N ASP A 54 -9.39 -8.78 -3.00
CA ASP A 54 -8.09 -8.56 -3.63
C ASP A 54 -7.90 -7.09 -4.02
N GLU A 55 -8.93 -6.42 -4.52
CA GLU A 55 -8.86 -4.99 -4.83
C GLU A 55 -8.61 -4.14 -3.58
N ARG A 56 -9.23 -4.49 -2.44
CA ARG A 56 -8.95 -3.81 -1.16
C ARG A 56 -7.52 -4.03 -0.71
N ALA A 57 -7.01 -5.26 -0.81
CA ALA A 57 -5.63 -5.57 -0.46
C ALA A 57 -4.64 -4.79 -1.35
N ALA A 58 -4.86 -4.81 -2.66
CA ALA A 58 -4.06 -4.06 -3.63
C ALA A 58 -4.09 -2.55 -3.36
N LEU A 59 -5.26 -1.99 -3.05
CA LEU A 59 -5.41 -0.58 -2.73
C LEU A 59 -4.61 -0.18 -1.47
N VAL A 60 -4.71 -0.97 -0.40
CA VAL A 60 -3.98 -0.73 0.85
C VAL A 60 -2.48 -0.82 0.61
N VAL A 61 -2.01 -1.93 0.03
CA VAL A 61 -0.59 -2.17 -0.24
C VAL A 61 -0.02 -1.08 -1.16
N GLY A 62 -0.65 -0.84 -2.31
CA GLY A 62 -0.17 0.14 -3.30
C GLY A 62 -0.12 1.56 -2.75
N THR A 63 -1.15 2.00 -2.03
CA THR A 63 -1.19 3.33 -1.44
C THR A 63 -0.11 3.50 -0.37
N LYS A 64 0.13 2.48 0.46
CA LYS A 64 1.15 2.54 1.51
C LYS A 64 2.56 2.53 0.95
N LEU A 65 2.84 1.69 -0.04
CA LEU A 65 4.13 1.68 -0.73
C LEU A 65 4.43 3.03 -1.38
N LEU A 66 3.50 3.55 -2.18
CA LEU A 66 3.71 4.81 -2.90
C LEU A 66 3.82 5.99 -1.94
N SER A 67 2.92 6.12 -0.96
CA SER A 67 2.97 7.20 0.02
C SER A 67 4.22 7.14 0.91
N GLY A 68 4.72 5.95 1.22
CA GLY A 68 6.00 5.77 1.92
C GLY A 68 7.17 6.34 1.13
N LEU A 69 7.31 5.97 -0.16
CA LEU A 69 8.34 6.54 -1.04
C LEU A 69 8.24 8.08 -1.11
N MET A 70 7.03 8.62 -1.23
CA MET A 70 6.80 10.06 -1.29
C MET A 70 7.22 10.79 -0.01
N LEU A 71 7.16 10.14 1.15
CA LEU A 71 7.59 10.68 2.44
C LEU A 71 9.12 10.58 2.60
N ASP A 72 9.71 9.45 2.22
CA ASP A 72 11.14 9.21 2.34
C ASP A 72 11.95 10.18 1.47
N HIS A 73 11.48 10.45 0.25
CA HIS A 73 12.14 11.33 -0.71
C HIS A 73 11.75 12.82 -0.59
N ARG A 74 10.95 13.22 0.41
CA ARG A 74 10.39 14.59 0.51
C ARG A 74 11.39 15.72 0.70
N LYS A 75 12.63 15.38 1.07
CA LYS A 75 13.71 16.34 1.33
C LYS A 75 14.80 16.29 0.26
N ASP A 76 14.62 15.46 -0.76
CA ASP A 76 15.59 15.31 -1.82
C ASP A 76 15.58 16.56 -2.70
N ALA A 77 16.75 16.94 -3.21
CA ALA A 77 16.87 18.12 -4.07
C ALA A 77 16.07 17.95 -5.37
N ASP A 78 16.01 16.73 -5.91
CA ASP A 78 15.29 16.35 -7.13
C ASP A 78 14.06 15.49 -6.81
N ASP A 79 13.17 16.05 -6.00
CA ASP A 79 11.98 15.36 -5.52
C ASP A 79 10.90 15.17 -6.60
N LEU A 80 10.98 14.04 -7.29
CA LEU A 80 10.04 13.61 -8.34
C LEU A 80 8.58 13.58 -7.87
N PHE A 81 8.33 13.40 -6.58
CA PHE A 81 7.00 13.21 -6.03
C PHE A 81 6.30 14.52 -5.66
N ALA A 82 7.01 15.65 -5.64
CA ALA A 82 6.45 16.94 -5.21
C ALA A 82 5.14 17.33 -5.92
N PRO A 83 5.00 17.18 -7.25
CA PRO A 83 3.73 17.50 -7.93
C PRO A 83 2.58 16.54 -7.60
N LEU A 84 2.88 15.29 -7.21
CA LEU A 84 1.88 14.25 -6.96
C LEU A 84 1.32 14.27 -5.53
N ARG A 85 2.11 14.76 -4.55
CA ARG A 85 1.73 14.79 -3.12
C ARG A 85 0.35 15.34 -2.81
N PRO A 86 -0.06 16.53 -3.29
CA PRO A 86 -1.38 17.07 -2.93
C PRO A 86 -2.52 16.13 -3.37
N TYR A 87 -2.46 15.63 -4.60
CA TYR A 87 -3.46 14.71 -5.15
C TYR A 87 -3.47 13.36 -4.44
N MET A 88 -2.29 12.84 -4.07
CA MET A 88 -2.21 11.63 -3.27
C MET A 88 -2.84 11.82 -1.87
N GLY A 89 -2.62 12.99 -1.26
CA GLY A 89 -3.24 13.37 0.01
C GLY A 89 -4.77 13.42 -0.07
N GLU A 90 -5.31 14.06 -1.11
CA GLU A 90 -6.76 14.14 -1.37
C GLU A 90 -7.38 12.76 -1.61
N PHE A 91 -6.70 11.91 -2.37
CA PHE A 91 -7.13 10.54 -2.60
C PHE A 91 -7.21 9.74 -1.30
N ILE A 92 -6.17 9.77 -0.47
CA ILE A 92 -6.15 9.09 0.84
C ILE A 92 -7.24 9.65 1.77
N ALA A 93 -7.45 10.96 1.78
CA ALA A 93 -8.51 11.58 2.57
C ALA A 93 -9.90 11.09 2.14
N SER A 94 -10.14 11.00 0.83
CA SER A 94 -11.39 10.49 0.26
C SER A 94 -11.62 9.02 0.61
N LEU A 95 -10.59 8.18 0.58
CA LEU A 95 -10.67 6.79 1.01
C LEU A 95 -11.02 6.68 2.50
N LYS A 96 -10.40 7.49 3.36
CA LYS A 96 -10.71 7.52 4.80
C LYS A 96 -12.14 7.98 5.07
N ALA A 97 -12.64 8.98 4.33
CA ALA A 97 -14.01 9.44 4.44
C ALA A 97 -15.02 8.33 4.13
N ARG A 98 -14.83 7.63 3.00
CA ARG A 98 -15.67 6.48 2.61
C ARG A 98 -15.67 5.35 3.65
N GLY A 99 -14.55 5.14 4.34
CA GLY A 99 -14.45 4.15 5.42
C GLY A 99 -15.24 4.53 6.67
N ARG A 100 -15.42 5.83 6.94
CA ARG A 100 -16.24 6.31 8.06
C ARG A 100 -17.73 6.24 7.76
N ASP A 101 -18.13 6.55 6.53
CA ASP A 101 -19.55 6.61 6.13
C ASP A 101 -20.16 5.21 5.91
N ALA A 102 -19.33 4.17 5.80
CA ALA A 102 -19.75 2.78 5.63
C ALA A 102 -19.88 1.98 6.94
N GLY A 103 -19.56 2.60 8.09
CA GLY A 103 -19.69 2.02 9.43
C GLY A 103 -20.96 2.46 10.13
#